data_AF-A0A4R9ILX3-F1
#
_entry.id   AF-A0A4R9ILX3-F1
#
_cell.length_a   1.000
_cell.length_b   1.000
_cell.length_c   1.000
_cell.angle_alpha   90.00
_cell.angle_beta   90.00
_cell.angle_gamma   90.00
#
_symmetry.space_group_name_H-M   'P 1'
#
loop_
_entity.id
_entity.type
_entity.pdbx_description
1 polymer ?
#
loop_
_entity_poly.entity_id
_entity_poly.type
_entity_poly.pdbx_seq_one_letter_code
_entity_poly.pdbx_strand_id
1 'polypeptide(L)'
;MKHIFLVCLIFSFCPVSAVDKDIWTQADSLMKRKDFKAAFKLSESIIEKDPEDVFGWQLRLNSSSQLADTKGKWPKECVFSALKYAEIHKPEEVSSLTTAIWCLNHENQYSRMVELIPKVIPYARAKVGDGNYALLINVLAVAYDRLNDQKNARSVLMQGLSELSGTPAALHTGYNLGDLFRDETMSLEERENWHKLFSENLFKDKKDHPLIPSIAWNTSLLTDLYVSKKKYQDAFEIVSLLYPEMDTQLLAHWKFLRDQLYIKYLGLKFKTKRLKIPPRKTLKMVFLVIPKTRMKGDLPSQVAKFQNLDSDLNPKDVSDLLLSFEYFRDSFEDLSNGIHWDHEVLQTNSEIQNTNCIDDRFRFVMQPSIGSIVPQLSEDQLKTIKAADGVILVWAGTRQPDGVLITNGGGTEWNYGTETDPEVRLTILSDSNKKIASGNHANHPIFIYHELFHVLEWAYHQSKFPKENHPYQRRKVWPYDYQGETEWDFYSETFQKRMKKEDNLDRVYWQGRKEGFYGILVKEQGKSK
;
A
#
# COMPACT_ATOMS: atom_id res chain seq x y z
N MET A 1 -10.31 6.85 -100.32
CA MET A 1 -9.26 5.98 -99.75
C MET A 1 -8.62 6.72 -98.60
N LYS A 2 -9.11 6.47 -97.39
CA LYS A 2 -8.48 5.71 -96.30
C LYS A 2 -7.84 6.65 -95.27
N HIS A 3 -8.67 7.02 -94.30
CA HIS A 3 -8.29 7.59 -93.03
C HIS A 3 -7.29 6.68 -92.31
N ILE A 4 -6.16 7.25 -91.89
CA ILE A 4 -5.22 6.61 -90.97
C ILE A 4 -5.82 6.77 -89.57
N PHE A 5 -6.30 5.65 -89.02
CA PHE A 5 -6.84 5.57 -87.67
C PHE A 5 -5.67 5.40 -86.68
N LEU A 6 -5.50 6.39 -85.83
CA LEU A 6 -4.63 6.40 -84.67
C LEU A 6 -5.25 5.46 -83.60
N VAL A 7 -4.63 4.31 -83.34
CA VAL A 7 -5.02 3.47 -82.20
C VAL A 7 -4.22 3.93 -80.98
N CYS A 8 -4.80 4.85 -80.21
CA CYS A 8 -4.39 5.10 -78.83
C CYS A 8 -4.91 3.95 -77.95
N LEU A 9 -4.02 3.03 -77.60
CA LEU A 9 -4.22 2.09 -76.50
C LEU A 9 -4.24 2.88 -75.18
N ILE A 10 -5.43 3.31 -74.76
CA ILE A 10 -5.69 3.78 -73.40
C ILE A 10 -5.74 2.52 -72.53
N PHE A 11 -4.62 2.18 -71.90
CA PHE A 11 -4.64 1.28 -70.75
C PHE A 11 -5.38 2.00 -69.61
N SER A 12 -6.68 1.72 -69.51
CA SER A 12 -7.46 2.02 -68.32
C SER A 12 -6.92 1.14 -67.20
N PHE A 13 -6.11 1.73 -66.32
CA PHE A 13 -5.78 1.13 -65.04
C PHE A 13 -7.06 1.11 -64.20
N CYS A 14 -7.85 0.04 -64.30
CA CYS A 14 -8.82 -0.29 -63.26
C CYS A 14 -8.03 -0.60 -61.99
N PRO A 15 -8.32 0.03 -60.84
CA PRO A 15 -7.80 -0.43 -59.57
C PRO A 15 -8.36 -1.83 -59.35
N VAL A 16 -7.51 -2.84 -59.44
CA VAL A 16 -7.85 -4.21 -59.05
C VAL A 16 -8.12 -4.16 -57.55
N SER A 17 -9.39 -4.13 -57.18
CA SER A 17 -9.80 -4.39 -55.81
C SER A 17 -9.50 -5.87 -55.59
N ALA A 18 -8.55 -6.21 -54.72
CA ALA A 18 -8.08 -7.58 -54.52
C ALA A 18 -9.18 -8.55 -54.03
N VAL A 19 -10.32 -8.01 -53.57
CA VAL A 19 -11.45 -8.77 -53.02
C VAL A 19 -12.77 -8.32 -53.64
N ASP A 20 -13.56 -9.29 -54.10
CA ASP A 20 -14.85 -9.05 -54.76
C ASP A 20 -15.92 -8.50 -53.78
N LYS A 21 -16.90 -7.75 -54.31
CA LYS A 21 -17.93 -7.05 -53.53
C LYS A 21 -18.77 -7.99 -52.66
N ASP A 22 -18.97 -9.22 -53.12
CA ASP A 22 -19.71 -10.26 -52.41
C ASP A 22 -18.97 -10.71 -51.14
N ILE A 23 -17.64 -10.86 -51.21
CA ILE A 23 -16.80 -11.24 -50.06
C ILE A 23 -16.81 -10.12 -49.01
N TRP A 24 -16.71 -8.87 -49.45
CA TRP A 24 -16.86 -7.70 -48.56
C TRP A 24 -18.21 -7.68 -47.84
N THR A 25 -19.29 -7.91 -48.57
CA THR A 25 -20.67 -7.94 -48.02
C THR A 25 -20.84 -9.09 -47.04
N GLN A 26 -20.26 -10.26 -47.35
CA GLN A 26 -20.26 -11.42 -46.47
C GLN A 26 -19.50 -11.13 -45.17
N ALA A 27 -18.28 -10.58 -45.26
CA ALA A 27 -17.48 -10.23 -44.10
C ALA A 27 -18.18 -9.23 -43.17
N ASP A 28 -18.75 -8.16 -43.73
CA ASP A 28 -19.52 -7.16 -42.98
C ASP A 28 -20.72 -7.78 -42.26
N SER A 29 -21.47 -8.65 -42.95
CA SER A 29 -22.59 -9.39 -42.34
C SER A 29 -22.14 -10.28 -41.18
N LEU A 30 -21.00 -10.97 -41.30
CA LEU A 30 -20.47 -11.83 -40.23
C LEU A 30 -20.03 -11.00 -39.02
N MET A 31 -19.31 -9.90 -39.24
CA MET A 31 -18.86 -9.00 -38.18
C MET A 31 -20.04 -8.36 -37.44
N LYS A 32 -21.07 -7.88 -38.16
CA LYS A 32 -22.30 -7.32 -37.55
C LYS A 32 -23.07 -8.33 -36.72
N ARG A 33 -23.09 -9.60 -37.13
CA ARG A 33 -23.72 -10.70 -36.39
C ARG A 33 -22.84 -11.24 -35.24
N LYS A 34 -21.63 -10.69 -35.06
CA LYS A 34 -20.62 -11.17 -34.10
C LYS A 34 -20.20 -12.62 -34.31
N ASP A 35 -20.34 -13.14 -35.53
CA ASP A 35 -19.84 -14.47 -35.88
C ASP A 35 -18.35 -14.38 -36.25
N PHE A 36 -17.53 -14.09 -35.23
CA PHE A 36 -16.10 -13.86 -35.40
C PHE A 36 -15.36 -15.12 -35.85
N LYS A 37 -15.85 -16.31 -35.49
CA LYS A 37 -15.24 -17.57 -35.93
C LYS A 37 -15.42 -17.78 -37.43
N ALA A 38 -16.60 -17.49 -37.97
CA ALA A 38 -16.83 -17.56 -39.41
C ALA A 38 -16.08 -16.44 -40.14
N ALA A 39 -16.02 -15.23 -39.60
CA ALA A 39 -15.24 -14.13 -40.17
C ALA A 39 -13.73 -14.48 -40.23
N PHE A 40 -13.20 -15.12 -39.20
CA PHE A 40 -11.82 -15.59 -39.17
C PHE A 40 -11.58 -16.67 -40.25
N LYS A 41 -12.47 -17.66 -40.40
CA LYS A 41 -12.36 -18.66 -41.48
C LYS A 41 -12.44 -18.03 -42.87
N LEU A 42 -13.29 -17.02 -43.05
CA LEU A 42 -13.35 -16.28 -44.32
C LEU A 42 -12.00 -15.60 -44.60
N SER A 43 -11.40 -14.97 -43.59
CA SER A 43 -10.07 -14.37 -43.73
C SER A 43 -8.98 -15.38 -44.12
N GLU A 44 -9.01 -16.60 -43.58
CA GLU A 44 -8.10 -17.69 -43.97
C GLU A 44 -8.20 -17.97 -45.48
N SER A 45 -9.42 -18.10 -46.00
CA SER A 45 -9.61 -18.38 -47.43
C SER A 45 -9.17 -17.25 -48.37
N ILE A 46 -9.11 -16.01 -47.87
CA ILE A 46 -8.61 -14.85 -48.62
C ILE A 46 -7.07 -14.87 -48.61
N ILE A 47 -6.47 -15.00 -47.42
CA ILE A 47 -5.02 -15.01 -47.22
C ILE A 47 -4.35 -16.22 -47.88
N GLU A 48 -5.01 -17.38 -47.93
CA GLU A 48 -4.52 -18.55 -48.66
C GLU A 48 -4.38 -18.30 -50.17
N LYS A 49 -5.23 -17.44 -50.74
CA LYS A 49 -5.19 -17.07 -52.16
C LYS A 49 -4.19 -15.96 -52.44
N ASP A 50 -4.12 -14.99 -51.53
CA ASP A 50 -3.16 -13.89 -51.59
C ASP A 50 -2.62 -13.58 -50.18
N PRO A 51 -1.41 -14.06 -49.83
CA PRO A 51 -0.81 -13.84 -48.52
C PRO A 51 -0.53 -12.39 -48.17
N GLU A 52 -0.55 -11.45 -49.12
CA GLU A 52 -0.33 -10.02 -48.89
C GLU A 52 -1.64 -9.20 -48.92
N ASP A 53 -2.79 -9.86 -48.99
CA ASP A 53 -4.08 -9.18 -49.05
C ASP A 53 -4.41 -8.41 -47.75
N VAL A 54 -4.38 -7.09 -47.87
CA VAL A 54 -4.61 -6.16 -46.74
C VAL A 54 -5.99 -6.35 -46.12
N PHE A 55 -7.03 -6.63 -46.90
CA PHE A 55 -8.37 -6.83 -46.37
C PHE A 55 -8.49 -8.16 -45.61
N GLY A 56 -7.93 -9.23 -46.16
CA GLY A 56 -7.85 -10.54 -45.52
C GLY A 56 -7.21 -10.44 -44.15
N TRP A 57 -6.05 -9.79 -44.04
CA TRP A 57 -5.38 -9.59 -42.75
C TRP A 57 -6.12 -8.64 -41.81
N GLN A 58 -6.77 -7.59 -42.32
CA GLN A 58 -7.62 -6.73 -41.50
C GLN A 58 -8.80 -7.50 -40.91
N LEU A 59 -9.49 -8.33 -41.72
CA LEU A 59 -10.59 -9.17 -41.26
C LEU A 59 -10.11 -10.22 -40.25
N ARG A 60 -8.93 -10.81 -40.47
CA ARG A 60 -8.30 -11.76 -39.53
C ARG A 60 -8.00 -11.09 -38.20
N LEU A 61 -7.39 -9.91 -38.21
CA LEU A 61 -7.10 -9.12 -37.01
C LEU A 61 -8.39 -8.75 -36.26
N ASN A 62 -9.37 -8.19 -36.95
CA ASN A 62 -10.63 -7.75 -36.35
C ASN A 62 -11.42 -8.92 -35.74
N SER A 63 -11.42 -10.09 -36.38
CA SER A 63 -12.12 -11.27 -35.85
C SER A 63 -11.35 -11.94 -34.71
N SER A 64 -10.03 -12.08 -34.83
CA SER A 64 -9.20 -12.70 -33.79
C SER A 64 -9.09 -11.87 -32.52
N SER A 65 -9.07 -10.53 -32.62
CA SER A 65 -9.07 -9.64 -31.44
C SER A 65 -10.35 -9.81 -30.61
N GLN A 66 -11.51 -9.91 -31.26
CA GLN A 66 -12.79 -10.16 -30.58
C GLN A 66 -12.89 -11.55 -29.94
N LEU A 67 -12.07 -12.49 -30.40
CA LEU A 67 -11.99 -13.86 -29.87
C LEU A 67 -10.91 -14.01 -28.79
N ALA A 68 -9.99 -13.06 -28.63
CA ALA A 68 -8.83 -13.19 -27.76
C ALA A 68 -9.23 -13.49 -26.30
N ASP A 69 -10.28 -12.85 -25.79
CA ASP A 69 -10.82 -13.08 -24.44
C ASP A 69 -11.32 -14.51 -24.19
N THR A 70 -11.64 -15.27 -25.25
CA THR A 70 -12.13 -16.64 -25.13
C THR A 70 -11.02 -17.67 -24.83
N LYS A 71 -9.77 -17.22 -24.72
CA LYS A 71 -8.56 -18.02 -24.41
C LYS A 71 -8.29 -19.13 -25.43
N GLY A 72 -7.29 -19.98 -25.16
CA GLY A 72 -6.86 -21.04 -26.05
C GLY A 72 -5.97 -20.51 -27.17
N LYS A 73 -6.29 -20.81 -28.44
CA LYS A 73 -5.46 -20.35 -29.57
C LYS A 73 -5.63 -18.86 -29.90
N TRP A 74 -6.75 -18.25 -29.51
CA TRP A 74 -7.17 -16.94 -30.02
C TRP A 74 -6.25 -15.78 -29.65
N PRO A 75 -5.70 -15.65 -28.43
CA PRO A 75 -4.71 -14.63 -28.14
C PRO A 75 -3.48 -14.72 -29.06
N LYS A 76 -2.98 -15.92 -29.32
CA LYS A 76 -1.82 -16.13 -30.21
C LYS A 76 -2.15 -15.75 -31.66
N GLU A 77 -3.33 -16.14 -32.14
CA GLU A 77 -3.82 -15.76 -33.47
C GLU A 77 -3.99 -14.25 -33.60
N CYS A 78 -4.50 -13.58 -32.56
CA CYS A 78 -4.61 -12.12 -32.54
C CYS A 78 -3.24 -11.46 -32.64
N VAL A 79 -2.27 -11.88 -31.80
CA VAL A 79 -0.90 -11.34 -31.84
C VAL A 79 -0.28 -11.54 -33.23
N PHE A 80 -0.40 -12.74 -33.80
CA PHE A 80 0.14 -13.02 -35.12
C PHE A 80 -0.51 -12.15 -36.21
N SER A 81 -1.84 -12.05 -36.21
CA SER A 81 -2.59 -11.24 -37.18
C SER A 81 -2.25 -9.76 -37.06
N ALA A 82 -2.10 -9.26 -35.83
CA ALA A 82 -1.74 -7.88 -35.55
C ALA A 82 -0.33 -7.53 -36.05
N LEU A 83 0.65 -8.38 -35.76
CA LEU A 83 2.03 -8.18 -36.22
C LEU A 83 2.13 -8.25 -37.76
N LYS A 84 1.40 -9.18 -38.40
CA LYS A 84 1.38 -9.30 -39.86
C LYS A 84 0.67 -8.13 -40.54
N TYR A 85 -0.47 -7.69 -40.02
CA TYR A 85 -1.14 -6.52 -40.57
C TYR A 85 -0.30 -5.24 -40.43
N ALA A 86 0.44 -5.09 -39.32
CA ALA A 86 1.40 -4.00 -39.12
C ALA A 86 2.59 -4.04 -40.11
N GLU A 87 3.00 -5.24 -40.53
CA GLU A 87 4.09 -5.43 -41.50
C GLU A 87 3.68 -4.95 -42.89
N ILE A 88 2.51 -5.40 -43.36
CA ILE A 88 2.04 -5.18 -44.74
C ILE A 88 1.28 -3.86 -44.92
N HIS A 89 0.71 -3.28 -43.86
CA HIS A 89 -0.06 -2.03 -43.91
C HIS A 89 0.48 -0.97 -42.95
N LYS A 90 1.56 -0.31 -43.37
CA LYS A 90 2.27 0.72 -42.58
C LYS A 90 1.41 1.84 -41.98
N PRO A 91 0.36 2.36 -42.64
CA PRO A 91 -0.50 3.38 -42.04
C PRO A 91 -1.14 2.97 -40.70
N GLU A 92 -1.39 1.66 -40.51
CA GLU A 92 -2.01 1.06 -39.31
C GLU A 92 -1.01 0.34 -38.41
N GLU A 93 0.30 0.48 -38.64
CA GLU A 93 1.33 -0.21 -37.86
C GLU A 93 1.14 0.00 -36.35
N VAL A 94 1.02 1.25 -35.91
CA VAL A 94 0.89 1.59 -34.47
C VAL A 94 -0.41 1.06 -33.86
N SER A 95 -1.54 1.21 -34.54
CA SER A 95 -2.85 0.70 -34.08
C SER A 95 -2.83 -0.83 -33.95
N SER A 96 -2.18 -1.49 -34.90
CA SER A 96 -2.05 -2.95 -34.95
C SER A 96 -1.10 -3.45 -33.86
N LEU A 97 0.06 -2.82 -33.69
CA LEU A 97 0.99 -3.16 -32.60
C LEU A 97 0.38 -2.90 -31.22
N THR A 98 -0.46 -1.87 -31.08
CA THR A 98 -1.25 -1.65 -29.86
C THR A 98 -2.21 -2.81 -29.60
N THR A 99 -2.89 -3.30 -30.64
CA THR A 99 -3.75 -4.49 -30.55
C THR A 99 -2.95 -5.74 -30.18
N ALA A 100 -1.73 -5.89 -30.69
CA ALA A 100 -0.84 -6.97 -30.30
C ALA A 100 -0.51 -6.93 -28.81
N ILE A 101 -0.27 -5.74 -28.23
CA ILE A 101 -0.01 -5.58 -26.79
C ILE A 101 -1.22 -6.05 -25.97
N TRP A 102 -2.45 -5.66 -26.34
CA TRP A 102 -3.66 -6.14 -25.66
C TRP A 102 -3.79 -7.66 -25.72
N CYS A 103 -3.53 -8.25 -26.89
CA CYS A 103 -3.60 -9.68 -27.07
C CYS A 103 -2.51 -10.46 -26.32
N LEU A 104 -1.29 -9.89 -26.20
CA LEU A 104 -0.22 -10.44 -25.35
C LEU A 104 -0.59 -10.41 -23.86
N ASN A 105 -1.33 -9.37 -23.42
CA ASN A 105 -1.76 -9.22 -22.03
C ASN A 105 -2.68 -10.36 -21.57
N HIS A 106 -3.56 -10.88 -22.43
CA HIS A 106 -4.42 -12.04 -22.09
C HIS A 106 -3.62 -13.30 -21.72
N GLU A 107 -2.40 -13.44 -22.25
CA GLU A 107 -1.50 -14.58 -22.01
C GLU A 107 -0.34 -14.21 -21.06
N ASN A 108 -0.39 -13.04 -20.41
CA ASN A 108 0.65 -12.53 -19.51
C ASN A 108 2.06 -12.51 -20.14
N GLN A 109 2.16 -12.27 -21.46
CA GLN A 109 3.44 -12.25 -22.18
C GLN A 109 4.14 -10.88 -22.04
N TYR A 110 4.44 -10.50 -20.80
CA TYR A 110 4.91 -9.16 -20.44
C TYR A 110 6.21 -8.76 -21.15
N SER A 111 7.17 -9.67 -21.30
CA SER A 111 8.44 -9.38 -22.00
C SER A 111 8.22 -8.94 -23.46
N ARG A 112 7.32 -9.62 -24.17
CA ARG A 112 6.97 -9.27 -25.54
C ARG A 112 6.18 -7.96 -25.64
N MET A 113 5.42 -7.62 -24.61
CA MET A 113 4.73 -6.33 -24.56
C MET A 113 5.74 -5.17 -24.45
N VAL A 114 6.75 -5.30 -23.58
CA VAL A 114 7.75 -4.24 -23.39
C VAL A 114 8.63 -4.05 -24.62
N GLU A 115 8.90 -5.11 -25.39
CA GLU A 115 9.63 -5.02 -26.68
C GLU A 115 8.94 -4.13 -27.72
N LEU A 116 7.61 -4.00 -27.66
CA LEU A 116 6.83 -3.21 -28.61
C LEU A 116 6.79 -1.71 -28.26
N ILE A 117 7.16 -1.33 -27.04
CA ILE A 117 7.07 0.05 -26.51
C ILE A 117 7.74 1.08 -27.43
N PRO A 118 9.00 0.91 -27.89
CA PRO A 118 9.69 1.94 -28.66
C PRO A 118 9.00 2.28 -29.99
N LYS A 119 8.24 1.33 -30.56
CA LYS A 119 7.49 1.52 -31.80
C LYS A 119 6.09 2.10 -31.56
N VAL A 120 5.51 1.85 -30.39
CA VAL A 120 4.11 2.16 -30.11
C VAL A 120 3.97 3.48 -29.36
N ILE A 121 4.61 3.64 -28.21
CA ILE A 121 4.35 4.77 -27.30
C ILE A 121 4.50 6.15 -27.95
N PRO A 122 5.55 6.44 -28.77
CA PRO A 122 5.72 7.76 -29.36
C PRO A 122 4.58 8.22 -30.27
N TYR A 123 3.76 7.29 -30.78
CA TYR A 123 2.73 7.57 -31.80
C TYR A 123 1.33 7.11 -31.39
N ALA A 124 1.20 6.28 -30.36
CA ALA A 124 -0.04 5.61 -29.99
C ALA A 124 -1.17 6.59 -29.71
N ARG A 125 -0.91 7.64 -28.93
CA ARG A 125 -1.93 8.63 -28.56
C ARG A 125 -2.70 9.19 -29.76
N ALA A 126 -1.97 9.62 -30.79
CA ALA A 126 -2.57 10.17 -32.01
C ALA A 126 -3.35 9.14 -32.83
N LYS A 127 -3.01 7.85 -32.70
CA LYS A 127 -3.59 6.75 -33.48
C LYS A 127 -4.80 6.10 -32.82
N VAL A 128 -4.76 5.92 -31.50
CA VAL A 128 -5.82 5.20 -30.76
C VAL A 128 -6.69 6.11 -29.90
N GLY A 129 -6.33 7.38 -29.76
CA GLY A 129 -7.03 8.38 -28.95
C GLY A 129 -6.71 8.28 -27.45
N ASP A 130 -7.02 9.35 -26.71
CA ASP A 130 -6.61 9.53 -25.31
C ASP A 130 -7.08 8.40 -24.37
N GLY A 131 -8.32 7.93 -24.51
CA GLY A 131 -8.86 6.87 -23.66
C GLY A 131 -8.12 5.53 -23.82
N ASN A 132 -7.90 5.08 -25.06
CA ASN A 132 -7.17 3.84 -25.32
C ASN A 132 -5.68 3.97 -25.02
N TYR A 133 -5.11 5.16 -25.23
CA TYR A 133 -3.73 5.45 -24.86
C TYR A 133 -3.51 5.35 -23.35
N ALA A 134 -4.43 5.91 -22.55
CA ALA A 134 -4.36 5.82 -21.09
C ALA A 134 -4.39 4.36 -20.60
N LEU A 135 -5.27 3.54 -21.17
CA LEU A 135 -5.35 2.10 -20.88
C LEU A 135 -4.08 1.35 -21.30
N LEU A 136 -3.51 1.71 -22.46
CA LEU A 136 -2.24 1.15 -22.93
C LEU A 136 -1.10 1.45 -21.95
N ILE A 137 -0.99 2.70 -21.49
CA ILE A 137 0.02 3.11 -20.49
C ILE A 137 -0.13 2.30 -19.21
N ASN A 138 -1.36 2.12 -18.72
CA ASN A 138 -1.63 1.29 -17.55
C ASN A 138 -1.14 -0.15 -17.74
N VAL A 139 -1.53 -0.78 -18.85
CA VAL A 139 -1.15 -2.17 -19.18
C VAL A 139 0.37 -2.34 -19.27
N LEU A 140 1.08 -1.37 -19.85
CA LEU A 140 2.54 -1.42 -19.97
C LEU A 140 3.27 -1.14 -18.65
N ALA A 141 2.75 -0.23 -17.82
CA ALA A 141 3.27 -0.02 -16.47
C ALA A 141 3.13 -1.30 -15.62
N VAL A 142 1.98 -1.98 -15.70
CA VAL A 142 1.77 -3.28 -15.05
C VAL A 142 2.72 -4.34 -15.63
N ALA A 143 2.94 -4.37 -16.95
CA ALA A 143 3.86 -5.34 -17.56
C ALA A 143 5.29 -5.18 -17.02
N TYR A 144 5.80 -3.95 -16.91
CA TYR A 144 7.10 -3.69 -16.28
C TYR A 144 7.14 -4.10 -14.80
N ASP A 145 6.10 -3.78 -14.03
CA ASP A 145 6.01 -4.17 -12.62
C ASP A 145 6.02 -5.70 -12.44
N ARG A 146 5.31 -6.43 -13.31
CA ARG A 146 5.31 -7.91 -13.33
C ARG A 146 6.66 -8.53 -13.73
N LEU A 147 7.50 -7.76 -14.43
CA LEU A 147 8.88 -8.13 -14.73
C LEU A 147 9.87 -7.65 -13.64
N ASN A 148 9.37 -7.13 -12.52
CA ASN A 148 10.14 -6.58 -11.41
C ASN A 148 11.02 -5.37 -11.82
N ASP A 149 10.57 -4.60 -12.83
CA ASP A 149 11.23 -3.40 -13.32
C ASP A 149 10.40 -2.15 -12.95
N GLN A 150 10.37 -1.86 -11.65
CA GLN A 150 9.55 -0.78 -11.10
C GLN A 150 9.97 0.60 -11.62
N LYS A 151 11.26 0.80 -11.93
CA LYS A 151 11.77 2.05 -12.47
C LYS A 151 11.19 2.34 -13.85
N ASN A 152 11.20 1.37 -14.76
CA ASN A 152 10.63 1.57 -16.09
C ASN A 152 9.09 1.59 -16.07
N ALA A 153 8.45 0.85 -15.15
CA ALA A 153 7.02 0.98 -14.90
C ALA A 153 6.64 2.42 -14.51
N ARG A 154 7.40 3.06 -13.61
CA ARG A 154 7.20 4.48 -13.26
C ARG A 154 7.51 5.39 -14.44
N SER A 155 8.58 5.14 -15.18
CA SER A 155 8.96 5.96 -16.35
C SER A 155 7.84 6.03 -17.40
N VAL A 156 7.28 4.87 -17.79
CA VAL A 156 6.20 4.84 -18.79
C VAL A 156 4.91 5.46 -18.27
N LEU A 157 4.59 5.26 -16.98
CA LEU A 157 3.44 5.89 -16.34
C LEU A 157 3.61 7.41 -16.29
N MET A 158 4.80 7.91 -15.95
CA MET A 158 5.11 9.34 -15.87
C MET A 158 4.90 9.99 -17.23
N GLN A 159 5.46 9.39 -18.29
CA GLN A 159 5.28 9.88 -19.65
C GLN A 159 3.79 9.96 -20.03
N GLY A 160 3.06 8.84 -19.90
CA GLY A 160 1.67 8.77 -20.31
C GLY A 160 0.74 9.69 -19.50
N LEU A 161 0.93 9.76 -18.18
CA LEU A 161 0.14 10.64 -17.32
C LEU A 161 0.46 12.12 -17.59
N SER A 162 1.72 12.47 -17.85
CA SER A 162 2.11 13.85 -18.21
C SER A 162 1.44 14.29 -19.51
N GLU A 163 1.43 13.43 -20.53
CA GLU A 163 0.78 13.73 -21.81
C GLU A 163 -0.74 13.88 -21.68
N LEU A 164 -1.36 13.11 -20.79
CA LEU A 164 -2.81 13.11 -20.55
C LEU A 164 -3.24 14.10 -19.44
N SER A 165 -2.28 14.83 -18.84
CA SER A 165 -2.52 15.63 -17.64
C SER A 165 -3.68 16.61 -17.82
N GLY A 166 -4.59 16.65 -16.84
CA GLY A 166 -5.78 17.50 -16.87
C GLY A 166 -6.93 17.01 -17.76
N THR A 167 -6.78 15.90 -18.48
CA THR A 167 -7.87 15.28 -19.24
C THR A 167 -8.57 14.19 -18.43
N PRO A 168 -9.88 13.91 -18.64
CA PRO A 168 -10.55 12.79 -17.98
C PRO A 168 -9.90 11.42 -18.25
N ALA A 169 -9.19 11.28 -19.36
CA ALA A 169 -8.52 10.04 -19.74
C ALA A 169 -7.35 9.67 -18.80
N ALA A 170 -6.71 10.66 -18.16
CA ALA A 170 -5.63 10.44 -17.20
C ALA A 170 -5.99 9.44 -16.09
N LEU A 171 -7.25 9.42 -15.66
CA LEU A 171 -7.76 8.48 -14.65
C LEU A 171 -7.52 7.02 -15.02
N HIS A 172 -7.56 6.68 -16.31
CA HIS A 172 -7.40 5.30 -16.77
C HIS A 172 -5.97 4.77 -16.69
N THR A 173 -4.99 5.64 -16.41
CA THR A 173 -3.59 5.23 -16.24
C THR A 173 -3.31 4.52 -14.91
N GLY A 174 -4.13 4.77 -13.87
CA GLY A 174 -3.76 4.46 -12.48
C GLY A 174 -4.14 3.08 -11.93
N TYR A 175 -4.89 2.26 -12.67
CA TYR A 175 -5.41 0.98 -12.15
C TYR A 175 -4.30 0.02 -11.70
N ASN A 176 -4.39 -0.48 -10.47
CA ASN A 176 -3.43 -1.45 -9.89
C ASN A 176 -1.96 -0.97 -9.81
N LEU A 177 -1.71 0.34 -9.82
CA LEU A 177 -0.35 0.90 -9.74
C LEU A 177 -0.01 1.55 -8.40
N GLY A 178 -0.85 1.38 -7.37
CA GLY A 178 -0.58 1.94 -6.03
C GLY A 178 0.72 1.41 -5.42
N ASP A 179 0.99 0.12 -5.58
CA ASP A 179 2.17 -0.52 -5.00
C ASP A 179 3.48 -0.06 -5.63
N LEU A 180 3.43 0.47 -6.85
CA LEU A 180 4.58 1.04 -7.55
C LEU A 180 5.24 2.21 -6.79
N PHE A 181 4.47 2.89 -5.95
CA PHE A 181 4.88 4.07 -5.19
C PHE A 181 5.30 3.77 -3.75
N ARG A 182 5.17 2.51 -3.31
CA ARG A 182 5.71 2.00 -2.04
C ARG A 182 7.22 1.74 -2.10
N ASP A 183 7.85 1.91 -3.26
CA ASP A 183 9.27 1.72 -3.47
C ASP A 183 10.11 2.71 -2.65
N GLU A 184 10.74 2.19 -1.59
CA GLU A 184 11.59 2.96 -0.67
C GLU A 184 12.88 3.48 -1.32
N THR A 185 13.23 2.98 -2.51
CA THR A 185 14.46 3.40 -3.24
C THR A 185 14.26 4.65 -4.09
N MET A 186 13.01 5.09 -4.29
CA MET A 186 12.71 6.33 -5.01
C MET A 186 13.37 7.53 -4.33
N SER A 187 14.04 8.36 -5.13
CA SER A 187 14.70 9.56 -4.63
C SER A 187 13.69 10.63 -4.19
N LEU A 188 14.15 11.60 -3.39
CA LEU A 188 13.34 12.77 -3.03
C LEU A 188 12.84 13.50 -4.28
N GLU A 189 13.75 13.79 -5.22
CA GLU A 189 13.44 14.48 -6.48
C GLU A 189 12.41 13.72 -7.32
N GLU A 190 12.55 12.39 -7.43
CA GLU A 190 11.59 11.57 -8.17
C GLU A 190 10.19 11.67 -7.54
N ARG A 191 10.09 11.58 -6.21
CA ARG A 191 8.81 11.69 -5.49
C ARG A 191 8.19 13.09 -5.59
N GLU A 192 9.00 14.14 -5.57
CA GLU A 192 8.56 15.53 -5.78
C GLU A 192 7.96 15.72 -7.18
N ASN A 193 8.64 15.21 -8.22
CA ASN A 193 8.14 15.25 -9.59
C ASN A 193 6.79 14.53 -9.71
N TRP A 194 6.67 13.35 -9.10
CA TRP A 194 5.40 12.63 -9.02
C TRP A 194 4.33 13.39 -8.25
N HIS A 195 4.68 13.99 -7.11
CA HIS A 195 3.73 14.72 -6.28
C HIS A 195 3.17 15.94 -7.01
N LYS A 196 4.01 16.65 -7.77
CA LYS A 196 3.58 17.72 -8.66
C LYS A 196 2.61 17.20 -9.73
N LEU A 197 2.98 16.16 -10.47
CA LEU A 197 2.10 15.60 -11.51
C LEU A 197 0.77 15.09 -10.95
N PHE A 198 0.79 14.48 -9.76
CA PHE A 198 -0.41 14.04 -9.08
C PHE A 198 -1.31 15.19 -8.64
N SER A 199 -0.75 16.33 -8.24
CA SER A 199 -1.53 17.53 -7.93
C SER A 199 -2.33 18.06 -9.12
N GLU A 200 -1.76 17.93 -10.33
CA GLU A 200 -2.41 18.32 -11.58
C GLU A 200 -3.49 17.31 -12.04
N ASN A 201 -3.44 16.08 -11.50
CA ASN A 201 -4.32 14.96 -11.88
C ASN A 201 -5.19 14.46 -10.72
N LEU A 202 -5.40 15.31 -9.71
CA LEU A 202 -6.35 15.04 -8.64
C LEU A 202 -7.75 15.52 -9.04
N PHE A 203 -8.55 14.61 -9.60
CA PHE A 203 -9.92 14.89 -10.03
C PHE A 203 -10.88 14.85 -8.84
N LYS A 204 -10.97 15.97 -8.10
CA LYS A 204 -11.73 16.11 -6.84
C LYS A 204 -13.18 15.63 -6.91
N ASP A 205 -13.85 15.85 -8.03
CA ASP A 205 -15.27 15.50 -8.21
C ASP A 205 -15.52 14.01 -8.52
N LYS A 206 -14.47 13.20 -8.70
CA LYS A 206 -14.59 11.79 -9.09
C LYS A 206 -14.56 10.88 -7.86
N LYS A 207 -15.68 10.22 -7.58
CA LYS A 207 -15.78 9.27 -6.45
C LYS A 207 -14.84 8.07 -6.59
N ASP A 208 -14.76 7.49 -7.79
CA ASP A 208 -13.84 6.39 -8.11
C ASP A 208 -12.65 6.94 -8.88
N HIS A 209 -11.51 7.05 -8.21
CA HIS A 209 -10.31 7.66 -8.77
C HIS A 209 -9.13 6.68 -8.73
N PRO A 210 -8.82 5.99 -9.85
CA PRO A 210 -7.85 4.89 -9.86
C PRO A 210 -6.43 5.28 -9.45
N LEU A 211 -6.06 6.56 -9.60
CA LEU A 211 -4.76 7.06 -9.18
C LEU A 211 -4.62 7.29 -7.67
N ILE A 212 -5.71 7.33 -6.87
CA ILE A 212 -5.64 7.68 -5.45
C ILE A 212 -4.65 6.85 -4.66
N PRO A 213 -4.57 5.52 -4.82
CA PRO A 213 -3.55 4.73 -4.14
C PRO A 213 -2.13 5.22 -4.43
N SER A 214 -1.83 5.52 -5.70
CA SER A 214 -0.52 6.04 -6.11
C SER A 214 -0.25 7.43 -5.53
N ILE A 215 -1.24 8.34 -5.58
CA ILE A 215 -1.13 9.69 -5.02
C ILE A 215 -0.89 9.63 -3.51
N ALA A 216 -1.68 8.82 -2.81
CA ALA A 216 -1.64 8.70 -1.35
C ALA A 216 -0.34 8.05 -0.87
N TRP A 217 0.13 6.97 -1.50
CA TRP A 217 1.43 6.37 -1.17
C TRP A 217 2.59 7.31 -1.44
N ASN A 218 2.60 7.98 -2.60
CA ASN A 218 3.66 8.93 -2.91
C ASN A 218 3.68 10.10 -1.92
N THR A 219 2.51 10.66 -1.59
CA THR A 219 2.38 11.74 -0.61
C THR A 219 2.87 11.28 0.76
N SER A 220 2.41 10.13 1.24
CA SER A 220 2.78 9.59 2.56
C SER A 220 4.30 9.44 2.72
N LEU A 221 4.97 8.85 1.73
CA LEU A 221 6.41 8.57 1.80
C LEU A 221 7.25 9.82 1.49
N LEU A 222 6.79 10.72 0.62
CA LEU A 222 7.45 12.01 0.41
C LEU A 222 7.44 12.86 1.69
N THR A 223 6.31 12.90 2.40
CA THR A 223 6.22 13.55 3.70
C THR A 223 7.26 12.99 4.68
N ASP A 224 7.41 11.66 4.75
CA ASP A 224 8.41 11.03 5.63
C ASP A 224 9.85 11.41 5.26
N LEU A 225 10.17 11.53 3.97
CA LEU A 225 11.49 12.01 3.53
C LEU A 225 11.78 13.44 3.97
N TYR A 226 10.79 14.33 3.98
CA TYR A 226 10.95 15.69 4.49
C TYR A 226 11.11 15.70 6.02
N VAL A 227 10.31 14.91 6.74
CA VAL A 227 10.38 14.83 8.21
C VAL A 227 11.72 14.25 8.66
N SER A 228 12.23 13.21 8.01
CA SER A 228 13.56 12.65 8.33
C SER A 228 14.70 13.65 8.14
N LYS A 229 14.52 14.66 7.28
CA LYS A 229 15.43 15.80 7.08
C LYS A 229 15.14 16.99 8.00
N LYS A 230 14.24 16.83 8.98
CA LYS A 230 13.77 17.86 9.93
C LYS A 230 13.12 19.08 9.25
N LYS A 231 12.65 18.92 8.01
CA LYS A 231 11.96 19.95 7.23
C LYS A 231 10.45 19.87 7.46
N TYR A 232 10.01 20.15 8.69
CA TYR A 232 8.62 19.91 9.10
C TYR A 232 7.60 20.82 8.40
N GLN A 233 7.99 22.06 8.07
CA GLN A 233 7.13 22.99 7.34
C GLN A 233 6.90 22.49 5.90
N ASP A 234 7.97 22.17 5.18
CA ASP A 234 7.90 21.56 3.85
C ASP A 234 7.08 20.26 3.87
N ALA A 235 7.30 19.39 4.88
CA ALA A 235 6.53 18.16 5.05
C ALA A 235 5.02 18.44 5.21
N PHE A 236 4.66 19.47 6.00
CA PHE A 236 3.28 19.89 6.18
C PHE A 236 2.67 20.43 4.88
N GLU A 237 3.42 21.22 4.11
CA GLU A 237 2.99 21.73 2.81
C GLU A 237 2.70 20.60 1.82
N ILE A 238 3.58 19.59 1.73
CA ILE A 238 3.38 18.40 0.89
C ILE A 238 2.09 17.66 1.26
N VAL A 239 1.91 17.30 2.53
CA VAL A 239 0.72 16.52 2.91
C VAL A 239 -0.55 17.34 2.80
N SER A 240 -0.51 18.63 3.15
CA SER A 240 -1.68 19.51 3.13
C SER A 240 -2.17 19.86 1.72
N LEU A 241 -1.29 19.79 0.71
CA LEU A 241 -1.64 20.04 -0.68
C LEU A 241 -2.68 19.04 -1.22
N LEU A 242 -2.52 17.75 -0.92
CA LEU A 242 -3.34 16.70 -1.53
C LEU A 242 -4.25 15.97 -0.55
N TYR A 243 -3.82 15.74 0.70
CA TYR A 243 -4.57 14.87 1.61
C TYR A 243 -6.03 15.30 1.85
N PRO A 244 -6.35 16.58 2.15
CA PRO A 244 -7.74 17.00 2.42
C PRO A 244 -8.71 16.66 1.28
N GLU A 245 -8.23 16.73 0.04
CA GLU A 245 -8.99 16.49 -1.17
C GLU A 245 -9.16 14.98 -1.46
N MET A 246 -8.26 14.14 -0.94
CA MET A 246 -8.32 12.67 -1.07
C MET A 246 -9.10 11.99 0.05
N ASP A 247 -9.32 12.66 1.19
CA ASP A 247 -9.81 12.02 2.43
C ASP A 247 -11.11 11.23 2.22
N THR A 248 -12.09 11.79 1.53
CA THR A 248 -13.38 11.11 1.27
C THR A 248 -13.20 9.83 0.45
N GLN A 249 -12.29 9.84 -0.53
CA GLN A 249 -12.04 8.69 -1.40
C GLN A 249 -11.23 7.61 -0.67
N LEU A 250 -10.23 8.03 0.12
CA LEU A 250 -9.49 7.13 1.00
C LEU A 250 -10.39 6.51 2.08
N LEU A 251 -11.33 7.27 2.65
CA LEU A 251 -12.29 6.76 3.62
C LEU A 251 -13.19 5.66 3.02
N ALA A 252 -13.63 5.84 1.78
CA ALA A 252 -14.52 4.88 1.10
C ALA A 252 -13.82 3.56 0.73
N HIS A 253 -12.54 3.60 0.35
CA HIS A 253 -11.87 2.45 -0.28
C HIS A 253 -10.57 1.99 0.41
N TRP A 254 -9.90 2.85 1.17
CA TRP A 254 -8.57 2.61 1.75
C TRP A 254 -8.42 3.18 3.18
N LYS A 255 -9.31 2.75 4.09
CA LYS A 255 -9.39 3.25 5.48
C LYS A 255 -8.05 3.27 6.24
N PHE A 256 -7.20 2.26 6.02
CA PHE A 256 -5.86 2.22 6.62
C PHE A 256 -4.97 3.37 6.12
N LEU A 257 -4.90 3.59 4.81
CA LEU A 257 -4.09 4.65 4.21
C LEU A 257 -4.67 6.04 4.52
N ARG A 258 -5.99 6.13 4.67
CA ARG A 258 -6.67 7.32 5.21
C ARG A 258 -6.11 7.64 6.59
N ASP A 259 -6.18 6.71 7.54
CA ASP A 259 -5.73 6.94 8.93
C ASP A 259 -4.25 7.32 8.97
N GLN A 260 -3.42 6.70 8.12
CA GLN A 260 -2.01 7.07 7.97
C GLN A 260 -1.80 8.54 7.65
N LEU A 261 -2.39 8.98 6.54
CA LEU A 261 -2.22 10.34 6.05
C LEU A 261 -2.86 11.33 7.00
N TYR A 262 -4.00 10.98 7.61
CA TYR A 262 -4.69 11.87 8.53
C TYR A 262 -3.88 12.14 9.79
N ILE A 263 -3.35 11.09 10.42
CA ILE A 263 -2.51 11.23 11.63
C ILE A 263 -1.26 12.06 11.31
N LYS A 264 -0.60 11.80 10.17
CA LYS A 264 0.54 12.60 9.70
C LYS A 264 0.17 14.06 9.50
N TYR A 265 -0.95 14.32 8.82
CA TYR A 265 -1.47 15.66 8.60
C TYR A 265 -1.74 16.40 9.91
N LEU A 266 -2.42 15.78 10.87
CA LEU A 266 -2.70 16.36 12.19
C LEU A 266 -1.42 16.63 12.99
N GLY A 267 -0.53 15.65 13.06
CA GLY A 267 0.74 15.79 13.78
C GLY A 267 1.61 16.91 13.21
N LEU A 268 1.74 16.98 11.89
CA LEU A 268 2.50 18.04 11.23
C LEU A 268 1.84 19.41 11.38
N LYS A 269 0.51 19.48 11.22
CA LYS A 269 -0.27 20.70 11.46
C LYS A 269 -0.02 21.24 12.86
N PHE A 270 -0.05 20.39 13.88
CA PHE A 270 0.25 20.77 15.26
C PHE A 270 1.71 21.23 15.41
N LYS A 271 2.65 20.44 14.88
CA LYS A 271 4.09 20.69 15.03
C LYS A 271 4.53 22.04 14.44
N THR A 272 3.88 22.50 13.37
CA THR A 272 4.19 23.75 12.66
C THR A 272 3.40 24.97 13.15
N LYS A 273 2.47 24.83 14.11
CA LYS A 273 1.77 25.99 14.72
C LYS A 273 2.79 26.95 15.35
N ARG A 274 2.70 28.25 15.01
CA ARG A 274 3.62 29.33 15.47
C ARG A 274 3.59 29.59 16.98
N LEU A 275 2.49 29.25 17.66
CA LEU A 275 2.30 29.48 19.09
C LEU A 275 2.05 28.13 19.77
N LYS A 276 3.12 27.43 20.15
CA LYS A 276 3.00 26.26 21.01
C LYS A 276 2.79 26.73 22.44
N ILE A 277 1.59 26.49 22.96
CA ILE A 277 1.33 26.61 24.40
C ILE A 277 2.14 25.50 25.08
N PRO A 278 2.81 25.75 26.21
CA PRO A 278 3.46 24.68 26.98
C PRO A 278 2.47 23.54 27.25
N PRO A 279 2.91 22.28 27.13
CA PRO A 279 2.01 21.17 27.40
C PRO A 279 1.57 21.22 28.87
N ARG A 280 0.29 20.91 29.10
CA ARG A 280 -0.32 20.82 30.41
C ARG A 280 0.26 19.67 31.23
N LYS A 281 0.71 18.60 30.56
CA LYS A 281 1.39 17.46 31.14
C LYS A 281 2.40 16.87 30.16
N THR A 282 3.54 16.44 30.69
CA THR A 282 4.54 15.68 29.94
C THR A 282 4.64 14.27 30.51
N LEU A 283 4.50 13.28 29.63
CA LEU A 283 4.72 11.86 29.91
C LEU A 283 6.01 11.42 29.22
N LYS A 284 6.70 10.44 29.81
CA LYS A 284 7.97 9.91 29.27
C LYS A 284 7.80 8.53 28.68
N MET A 285 8.16 8.37 27.40
CA MET A 285 8.27 7.09 26.70
C MET A 285 9.74 6.67 26.58
N VAL A 286 10.06 5.41 26.85
CA VAL A 286 11.41 4.85 26.62
C VAL A 286 11.37 3.83 25.49
N PHE A 287 12.15 4.05 24.43
CA PHE A 287 12.40 3.05 23.39
C PHE A 287 13.59 2.20 23.79
N LEU A 288 13.33 1.02 24.34
CA LEU A 288 14.35 0.06 24.69
C LEU A 288 14.70 -0.77 23.45
N VAL A 289 15.86 -0.51 22.85
CA VAL A 289 16.30 -1.14 21.61
C VAL A 289 17.22 -2.31 21.91
N ILE A 290 16.74 -3.51 21.59
CA ILE A 290 17.51 -4.75 21.65
C ILE A 290 17.90 -5.16 20.23
N PRO A 291 19.18 -4.99 19.83
CA PRO A 291 19.59 -5.06 18.43
C PRO A 291 19.54 -6.45 17.82
N LYS A 292 19.45 -7.51 18.63
CA LYS A 292 19.63 -8.89 18.18
C LYS A 292 18.62 -9.82 18.82
N THR A 293 18.19 -10.79 18.04
CA THR A 293 17.47 -11.97 18.51
C THR A 293 18.33 -13.19 18.20
N ARG A 294 18.62 -13.99 19.23
CA ARG A 294 19.47 -15.20 19.18
C ARG A 294 18.81 -16.31 19.99
N MET A 295 17.71 -16.84 19.48
CA MET A 295 16.88 -17.82 20.18
C MET A 295 17.66 -19.13 20.38
N LYS A 296 18.05 -19.42 21.63
CA LYS A 296 18.77 -20.65 22.01
C LYS A 296 17.80 -21.58 22.73
N GLY A 297 17.12 -22.47 22.00
CA GLY A 297 16.27 -23.48 22.62
C GLY A 297 15.48 -24.35 21.63
N ASP A 298 15.00 -25.48 22.12
CA ASP A 298 14.04 -26.34 21.44
C ASP A 298 12.69 -25.61 21.40
N LEU A 299 12.43 -24.90 20.30
CA LEU A 299 11.09 -24.41 19.98
C LEU A 299 10.10 -25.60 20.05
N PRO A 300 8.83 -25.38 20.48
CA PRO A 300 7.82 -26.44 20.46
C PRO A 300 7.81 -27.17 19.10
N SER A 301 7.62 -28.49 19.09
CA SER A 301 7.79 -29.32 17.88
C SER A 301 6.99 -28.82 16.66
N GLN A 302 5.88 -28.13 16.87
CA GLN A 302 5.05 -27.52 15.82
C GLN A 302 5.73 -26.32 15.11
N VAL A 303 6.61 -25.60 15.82
CA VAL A 303 7.40 -24.45 15.33
C VAL A 303 8.90 -24.74 15.22
N ALA A 304 9.37 -25.90 15.71
CA ALA A 304 10.75 -26.36 15.62
C ALA A 304 11.28 -26.47 14.18
N LYS A 305 10.39 -26.66 13.19
CA LYS A 305 10.75 -26.70 11.75
C LYS A 305 11.24 -25.35 11.19
N PHE A 306 11.11 -24.26 11.95
CA PHE A 306 11.53 -22.91 11.56
C PHE A 306 12.92 -22.55 12.14
N GLN A 307 13.79 -23.55 12.34
CA GLN A 307 15.11 -23.44 13.00
C GLN A 307 15.89 -22.17 12.64
N ASN A 308 16.58 -21.62 13.65
CA ASN A 308 17.36 -20.38 13.64
C ASN A 308 16.54 -19.13 13.31
N LEU A 309 15.82 -18.65 14.33
CA LEU A 309 15.15 -17.36 14.35
C LEU A 309 16.12 -16.19 14.63
N ASP A 310 17.38 -16.34 14.22
CA ASP A 310 18.40 -15.33 14.43
C ASP A 310 18.12 -14.14 13.51
N SER A 311 18.00 -12.96 14.11
CA SER A 311 17.71 -11.74 13.37
C SER A 311 18.46 -10.58 13.98
N ASP A 312 18.91 -9.69 13.11
CA ASP A 312 19.50 -8.41 13.47
C ASP A 312 18.53 -7.31 13.09
N LEU A 313 18.36 -6.38 14.03
CA LEU A 313 17.50 -5.24 13.87
C LEU A 313 18.06 -4.33 12.79
N ASN A 314 17.27 -4.01 11.77
CA ASN A 314 17.68 -3.02 10.78
C ASN A 314 17.55 -1.62 11.41
N PRO A 315 18.61 -0.78 11.40
CA PRO A 315 18.54 0.58 11.92
C PRO A 315 17.41 1.42 11.31
N LYS A 316 17.04 1.13 10.05
CA LYS A 316 15.92 1.80 9.37
C LYS A 316 14.59 1.54 10.09
N ASP A 317 14.36 0.32 10.56
CA ASP A 317 13.09 -0.06 11.19
C ASP A 317 12.86 0.71 12.50
N VAL A 318 13.95 0.92 13.27
CA VAL A 318 13.92 1.77 14.48
C VAL A 318 13.61 3.22 14.11
N SER A 319 14.25 3.73 13.06
CA SER A 319 14.03 5.10 12.59
C SER A 319 12.58 5.31 12.12
N ASP A 320 12.00 4.35 11.41
CA ASP A 320 10.61 4.43 10.93
C ASP A 320 9.60 4.35 12.08
N LEU A 321 9.88 3.54 13.11
CA LEU A 321 9.08 3.46 14.32
C LEU A 321 9.12 4.77 15.11
N LEU A 322 10.31 5.34 15.32
CA LEU A 322 10.47 6.64 15.99
C LEU A 322 9.74 7.75 15.23
N LEU A 323 9.85 7.77 13.90
CA LEU A 323 9.10 8.71 13.06
C LEU A 323 7.59 8.54 13.26
N SER A 324 7.11 7.30 13.30
CA SER A 324 5.69 7.01 13.55
C SER A 324 5.24 7.45 14.94
N PHE A 325 6.11 7.31 15.94
CA PHE A 325 5.88 7.84 17.28
C PHE A 325 5.83 9.36 17.30
N GLU A 326 6.67 10.06 16.53
CA GLU A 326 6.58 11.52 16.44
C GLU A 326 5.23 11.98 15.88
N TYR A 327 4.72 11.31 14.84
CA TYR A 327 3.39 11.60 14.32
C TYR A 327 2.29 11.30 15.34
N PHE A 328 2.38 10.17 16.05
CA PHE A 328 1.49 9.85 17.17
C PHE A 328 1.53 10.97 18.22
N ARG A 329 2.72 11.29 18.76
CA ARG A 329 2.92 12.29 19.83
C ARG A 329 2.30 13.63 19.45
N ASP A 330 2.67 14.15 18.29
CA ASP A 330 2.29 15.49 17.87
C ASP A 330 0.77 15.56 17.59
N SER A 331 0.18 14.51 17.01
CA SER A 331 -1.28 14.46 16.81
C SER A 331 -2.05 14.21 18.11
N PHE A 332 -1.48 13.44 19.04
CA PHE A 332 -2.09 13.12 20.32
C PHE A 332 -2.09 14.33 21.23
N GLU A 333 -1.04 15.15 21.22
CA GLU A 333 -0.98 16.39 21.99
C GLU A 333 -2.08 17.37 21.57
N ASP A 334 -2.33 17.51 20.26
CA ASP A 334 -3.43 18.30 19.72
C ASP A 334 -4.79 17.72 20.14
N LEU A 335 -4.96 16.41 19.95
CA LEU A 335 -6.17 15.68 20.32
C LEU A 335 -6.47 15.82 21.81
N SER A 336 -5.43 15.77 22.65
CA SER A 336 -5.52 15.76 24.10
C SER A 336 -5.56 17.13 24.76
N ASN A 337 -5.36 18.20 23.98
CA ASN A 337 -5.26 19.56 24.49
C ASN A 337 -4.11 19.70 25.51
N GLY A 338 -2.92 19.21 25.15
CA GLY A 338 -1.68 19.50 25.87
C GLY A 338 -1.10 18.36 26.72
N ILE A 339 -1.35 17.09 26.39
CA ILE A 339 -0.57 15.98 26.95
C ILE A 339 0.52 15.61 25.95
N HIS A 340 1.76 15.96 26.29
CA HIS A 340 2.94 15.69 25.50
C HIS A 340 3.58 14.36 25.89
N TRP A 341 4.14 13.65 24.92
CA TRP A 341 4.99 12.49 25.15
C TRP A 341 6.43 12.79 24.74
N ASP A 342 7.30 13.01 25.73
CA ASP A 342 8.74 12.97 25.49
C ASP A 342 9.18 11.54 25.23
N HIS A 343 10.28 11.37 24.48
CA HIS A 343 10.88 10.05 24.31
C HIS A 343 12.39 10.05 24.51
N GLU A 344 12.88 8.92 24.98
CA GLU A 344 14.30 8.60 25.10
C GLU A 344 14.58 7.24 24.45
N VAL A 345 15.68 7.14 23.69
CA VAL A 345 16.11 5.88 23.07
C VAL A 345 17.24 5.28 23.89
N LEU A 346 16.99 4.10 24.47
CA LEU A 346 17.98 3.31 25.18
C LEU A 346 18.44 2.15 24.30
N GLN A 347 19.58 2.34 23.62
CA GLN A 347 20.17 1.28 22.81
C GLN A 347 21.08 0.40 23.65
N THR A 348 20.82 -0.91 23.61
CA THR A 348 21.58 -1.91 24.37
C THR A 348 22.55 -2.68 23.48
N ASN A 349 23.51 -3.37 24.09
CA ASN A 349 24.31 -4.42 23.44
C ASN A 349 23.75 -5.82 23.72
N SER A 350 22.50 -5.90 24.19
CA SER A 350 21.84 -7.13 24.58
C SER A 350 21.19 -7.84 23.39
N GLU A 351 20.82 -9.09 23.61
CA GLU A 351 20.10 -9.92 22.66
C GLU A 351 18.95 -10.66 23.36
N ILE A 352 17.88 -10.93 22.63
CA ILE A 352 16.79 -11.78 23.10
C ILE A 352 17.16 -13.23 22.83
N GLN A 353 17.35 -14.02 23.89
CA GLN A 353 17.74 -15.43 23.78
C GLN A 353 16.59 -16.42 23.98
N ASN A 354 15.46 -15.98 24.52
CA ASN A 354 14.29 -16.83 24.73
C ASN A 354 12.98 -16.01 24.63
N THR A 355 11.84 -16.68 24.50
CA THR A 355 10.52 -16.03 24.50
C THR A 355 9.53 -16.93 25.22
N ASN A 356 8.54 -16.34 25.87
CA ASN A 356 7.36 -17.07 26.31
C ASN A 356 6.57 -17.49 25.06
N CYS A 357 6.44 -18.80 24.85
CA CYS A 357 5.62 -19.36 23.77
C CYS A 357 4.29 -19.86 24.35
N ILE A 358 3.16 -19.28 23.92
CA ILE A 358 1.82 -19.68 24.33
C ILE A 358 1.11 -20.29 23.12
N ASP A 359 0.61 -21.52 23.27
CA ASP A 359 -0.28 -22.17 22.30
C ASP A 359 -1.73 -21.80 22.61
N ASP A 360 -2.25 -20.80 21.90
CA ASP A 360 -3.65 -20.38 21.97
C ASP A 360 -4.41 -21.05 20.83
N ARG A 361 -4.63 -22.39 20.91
CA ARG A 361 -5.47 -23.35 20.12
C ARG A 361 -5.59 -23.19 18.59
N PHE A 362 -5.58 -21.97 18.09
CA PHE A 362 -5.60 -21.48 16.72
C PHE A 362 -4.29 -20.73 16.33
N ARG A 363 -3.40 -20.39 17.28
CA ARG A 363 -2.14 -19.64 17.03
C ARG A 363 -1.05 -19.87 18.09
N PHE A 364 0.22 -19.66 17.72
CA PHE A 364 1.36 -19.60 18.64
C PHE A 364 1.79 -18.16 18.91
N VAL A 365 1.75 -17.71 20.16
CA VAL A 365 2.17 -16.37 20.60
C VAL A 365 3.60 -16.44 21.14
N MET A 366 4.54 -15.67 20.58
CA MET A 366 5.90 -15.52 21.10
C MET A 366 6.11 -14.11 21.64
N GLN A 367 6.46 -13.97 22.92
CA GLN A 367 6.75 -12.68 23.55
C GLN A 367 8.07 -12.77 24.33
N PRO A 368 9.03 -11.86 24.13
CA PRO A 368 10.22 -11.81 24.99
C PRO A 368 9.81 -11.60 26.46
N SER A 369 10.71 -11.87 27.39
CA SER A 369 10.56 -11.53 28.83
C SER A 369 11.79 -10.75 29.30
N ILE A 370 11.79 -10.08 30.48
CA ILE A 370 12.98 -9.31 30.93
C ILE A 370 14.14 -10.28 31.08
N GLY A 371 13.84 -11.48 31.62
CA GLY A 371 14.80 -12.57 31.75
C GLY A 371 15.37 -13.06 30.41
N SER A 372 14.73 -12.78 29.28
CA SER A 372 15.25 -13.14 27.96
C SER A 372 16.33 -12.20 27.42
N ILE A 373 16.49 -11.01 28.00
CA ILE A 373 17.45 -10.00 27.56
C ILE A 373 18.82 -10.33 28.17
N VAL A 374 19.80 -10.64 27.31
CA VAL A 374 21.14 -11.06 27.72
C VAL A 374 22.22 -10.27 26.97
N PRO A 375 23.23 -9.68 27.64
CA PRO A 375 23.34 -9.50 29.09
C PRO A 375 22.17 -8.70 29.67
N GLN A 376 21.96 -8.86 30.97
CA GLN A 376 20.93 -8.14 31.72
C GLN A 376 21.14 -6.62 31.63
N LEU A 377 20.04 -5.88 31.71
CA LEU A 377 20.04 -4.42 31.69
C LEU A 377 20.83 -3.87 32.90
N SER A 378 21.58 -2.80 32.69
CA SER A 378 22.33 -2.14 33.78
C SER A 378 21.38 -1.44 34.76
N GLU A 379 21.88 -1.16 35.97
CA GLU A 379 21.10 -0.42 36.98
C GLU A 379 20.64 0.96 36.48
N ASP A 380 21.48 1.68 35.72
CA ASP A 380 21.12 2.97 35.12
C ASP A 380 20.02 2.84 34.05
N GLN A 381 20.07 1.80 33.23
CA GLN A 381 19.03 1.49 32.25
C GLN A 381 17.71 1.18 32.96
N LEU A 382 17.75 0.34 33.99
CA LEU A 382 16.58 0.01 34.81
C LEU A 382 16.01 1.26 35.50
N LYS A 383 16.86 2.11 36.09
CA LYS A 383 16.43 3.37 36.72
C LYS A 383 15.73 4.29 35.72
N THR A 384 16.23 4.36 34.49
CA THR A 384 15.63 5.18 33.42
C THR A 384 14.27 4.63 32.98
N ILE A 385 14.18 3.32 32.79
CA ILE A 385 12.92 2.61 32.48
C ILE A 385 11.90 2.81 33.61
N LYS A 386 12.35 2.70 34.86
CA LYS A 386 11.51 2.90 36.04
C LYS A 386 11.01 4.34 36.14
N ALA A 387 11.78 5.34 35.73
CA ALA A 387 11.31 6.72 35.73
C ALA A 387 10.30 7.04 34.60
N ALA A 388 10.07 6.13 33.65
CA ALA A 388 9.19 6.35 32.50
C ALA A 388 7.71 6.03 32.79
N ASP A 389 6.84 6.62 31.98
CA ASP A 389 5.40 6.35 31.96
C ASP A 389 5.05 5.17 31.05
N GLY A 390 5.86 4.92 30.02
CA GLY A 390 5.75 3.76 29.14
C GLY A 390 7.10 3.34 28.56
N VAL A 391 7.18 2.09 28.14
CA VAL A 391 8.34 1.51 27.46
C VAL A 391 7.86 0.90 26.14
N ILE A 392 8.54 1.18 25.03
CA ILE A 392 8.42 0.41 23.79
C ILE A 392 9.66 -0.47 23.69
N LEU A 393 9.47 -1.78 23.78
CA LEU A 393 10.53 -2.75 23.52
C LEU A 393 10.62 -2.95 22.01
N VAL A 394 11.72 -2.48 21.43
CA VAL A 394 12.05 -2.61 20.02
C VAL A 394 13.05 -3.75 19.88
N TRP A 395 12.68 -4.78 19.12
CA TRP A 395 13.53 -5.93 18.92
C TRP A 395 13.42 -6.48 17.50
N ALA A 396 14.46 -7.17 17.06
CA ALA A 396 14.48 -7.87 15.79
C ALA A 396 13.46 -9.02 15.84
N GLY A 397 12.27 -8.80 15.27
CA GLY A 397 11.28 -9.87 15.15
C GLY A 397 11.82 -11.04 14.34
N THR A 398 11.08 -12.14 14.31
CA THR A 398 11.49 -13.33 13.57
C THR A 398 10.57 -13.49 12.37
N ARG A 399 11.10 -13.93 11.21
CA ARG A 399 10.29 -14.03 9.99
C ARG A 399 9.11 -14.96 10.25
N GLN A 400 7.90 -14.41 10.16
CA GLN A 400 6.66 -15.16 10.35
C GLN A 400 6.50 -16.21 9.24
N PRO A 401 6.44 -17.52 9.57
CA PRO A 401 6.21 -18.55 8.58
C PRO A 401 4.75 -18.64 8.13
N ASP A 402 4.51 -19.20 6.95
CA ASP A 402 3.16 -19.43 6.42
C ASP A 402 2.33 -20.31 7.38
N GLY A 403 1.13 -19.83 7.73
CA GLY A 403 0.21 -20.51 8.65
C GLY A 403 0.51 -20.34 10.14
N VAL A 404 1.52 -19.56 10.52
CA VAL A 404 1.85 -19.26 11.93
C VAL A 404 1.68 -17.76 12.18
N LEU A 405 0.91 -17.37 13.20
CA LEU A 405 0.79 -15.97 13.62
C LEU A 405 1.71 -15.69 14.80
N ILE A 406 2.92 -15.19 14.53
CA ILE A 406 3.78 -14.68 15.61
C ILE A 406 3.24 -13.30 16.02
N THR A 407 2.54 -13.23 17.15
CA THR A 407 2.02 -11.95 17.67
C THR A 407 3.17 -11.15 18.31
N ASN A 408 3.90 -10.44 17.47
CA ASN A 408 5.02 -9.59 17.87
C ASN A 408 4.56 -8.19 18.37
N GLY A 409 3.30 -8.05 18.79
CA GLY A 409 2.69 -6.80 19.22
C GLY A 409 1.61 -7.03 20.28
N GLY A 410 1.56 -6.11 21.25
CA GLY A 410 0.61 -6.09 22.36
C GLY A 410 1.23 -5.48 23.61
N GLY A 411 0.56 -4.48 24.18
CA GLY A 411 0.86 -3.90 25.47
C GLY A 411 0.80 -4.98 26.54
N THR A 412 1.92 -5.21 27.20
CA THR A 412 2.03 -6.15 28.33
C THR A 412 2.57 -5.41 29.54
N GLU A 413 2.07 -5.77 30.71
CA GLU A 413 2.62 -5.30 31.98
C GLU A 413 3.84 -6.14 32.34
N TRP A 414 4.95 -5.47 32.62
CA TRP A 414 6.21 -6.11 32.98
C TRP A 414 6.70 -5.56 34.31
N ASN A 415 7.17 -6.45 35.18
CA ASN A 415 7.81 -6.05 36.43
C ASN A 415 9.31 -5.86 36.19
N TYR A 416 9.78 -4.60 36.27
CA TYR A 416 11.19 -4.21 36.23
C TYR A 416 11.79 -4.02 37.63
N GLY A 417 11.02 -4.28 38.68
CA GLY A 417 11.45 -4.29 40.07
C GLY A 417 11.89 -5.66 40.55
N THR A 418 12.00 -5.81 41.86
CA THR A 418 12.34 -7.09 42.50
C THR A 418 11.06 -7.82 42.94
N GLU A 419 11.20 -9.04 43.47
CA GLU A 419 10.08 -9.72 44.13
C GLU A 419 9.56 -8.94 45.35
N THR A 420 10.43 -8.16 46.00
CA THR A 420 10.14 -7.41 47.24
C THR A 420 9.73 -5.96 47.01
N ASP A 421 10.06 -5.39 45.85
CA ASP A 421 9.66 -4.06 45.41
C ASP A 421 9.27 -4.12 43.92
N PRO A 422 8.06 -4.65 43.60
CA PRO A 422 7.63 -4.85 42.24
C PRO A 422 7.33 -3.51 41.57
N GLU A 423 8.17 -3.13 40.62
CA GLU A 423 8.01 -1.93 39.81
C GLU A 423 7.43 -2.32 38.45
N VAL A 424 6.10 -2.32 38.36
CA VAL A 424 5.40 -2.62 37.12
C VAL A 424 5.49 -1.44 36.17
N ARG A 425 5.94 -1.68 34.94
CA ARG A 425 5.89 -0.73 33.82
C ARG A 425 5.18 -1.38 32.66
N LEU A 426 4.54 -0.54 31.86
CA LEU A 426 3.95 -1.00 30.63
C LEU A 426 5.04 -1.09 29.56
N THR A 427 5.08 -2.25 28.89
CA THR A 427 5.89 -2.50 27.72
C THR A 427 5.02 -2.75 26.50
N ILE A 428 5.15 -1.91 25.48
CA ILE A 428 4.60 -2.12 24.15
C ILE A 428 5.65 -2.89 23.35
N LEU A 429 5.27 -4.06 22.83
CA LEU A 429 6.15 -4.83 21.95
C LEU A 429 6.00 -4.31 20.51
N SER A 430 7.11 -3.89 19.89
CA SER A 430 7.13 -3.51 18.48
C SER A 430 7.98 -4.47 17.68
N ASP A 431 7.37 -5.06 16.64
CA ASP A 431 8.07 -5.87 15.64
C ASP A 431 8.72 -4.97 14.59
N SER A 432 10.04 -4.81 14.69
CA SER A 432 10.77 -4.00 13.72
C SER A 432 10.69 -4.54 12.29
N ASN A 433 10.55 -5.85 12.11
CA ASN A 433 10.70 -6.47 10.79
C ASN A 433 9.48 -6.25 9.86
N LYS A 434 8.42 -5.64 10.38
CA LYS A 434 7.19 -5.34 9.62
C LYS A 434 7.23 -3.93 9.06
N LYS A 435 7.58 -3.77 7.79
CA LYS A 435 7.59 -2.45 7.13
C LYS A 435 6.20 -1.81 7.08
N ILE A 436 6.12 -0.48 7.20
CA ILE A 436 4.88 0.31 7.02
C ILE A 436 4.21 -0.04 5.68
N ALA A 437 5.02 -0.17 4.63
CA ALA A 437 4.56 -0.54 3.31
C ALA A 437 3.83 -1.89 3.31
N SER A 438 4.21 -2.86 4.13
CA SER A 438 3.63 -4.22 4.14
C SER A 438 2.15 -4.29 4.55
N GLY A 439 1.52 -3.15 4.89
CA GLY A 439 0.14 -3.08 5.35
C GLY A 439 -0.04 -3.68 6.75
N ASN A 440 1.05 -4.02 7.43
CA ASN A 440 1.01 -4.47 8.82
C ASN A 440 1.01 -3.27 9.77
N HIS A 441 0.14 -3.35 10.77
CA HIS A 441 -0.11 -2.27 11.72
C HIS A 441 1.11 -1.91 12.59
N ALA A 442 2.03 -2.85 12.88
CA ALA A 442 3.03 -2.71 13.96
C ALA A 442 3.96 -1.48 13.92
N ASN A 443 4.27 -0.94 12.74
CA ASN A 443 5.12 0.26 12.61
C ASN A 443 4.34 1.50 12.14
N HIS A 444 3.01 1.46 12.21
CA HIS A 444 2.13 2.55 11.82
C HIS A 444 1.74 3.43 13.02
N PRO A 445 1.57 4.76 12.88
CA PRO A 445 1.10 5.61 13.98
C PRO A 445 -0.20 5.13 14.63
N ILE A 446 -1.12 4.53 13.85
CA ILE A 446 -2.37 3.95 14.37
C ILE A 446 -2.13 2.82 15.37
N PHE A 447 -1.06 2.04 15.21
CA PHE A 447 -0.73 0.99 16.16
C PHE A 447 -0.26 1.57 17.48
N ILE A 448 0.49 2.67 17.44
CA ILE A 448 0.87 3.38 18.67
C ILE A 448 -0.38 3.93 19.38
N TYR A 449 -1.36 4.44 18.63
CA TYR A 449 -2.68 4.80 19.17
C TYR A 449 -3.42 3.61 19.78
N HIS A 450 -3.44 2.47 19.09
CA HIS A 450 -4.05 1.23 19.57
C HIS A 450 -3.44 0.79 20.90
N GLU A 451 -2.12 0.68 20.93
CA GLU A 451 -1.40 0.21 22.10
C GLU A 451 -1.58 1.20 23.25
N LEU A 452 -1.36 2.50 23.04
CA LEU A 452 -1.56 3.51 24.08
C LEU A 452 -3.02 3.67 24.52
N PHE A 453 -4.00 3.35 23.69
CA PHE A 453 -5.38 3.27 24.16
C PHE A 453 -5.51 2.22 25.27
N HIS A 454 -4.98 1.01 25.08
CA HIS A 454 -4.97 -0.01 26.14
C HIS A 454 -4.22 0.46 27.38
N VAL A 455 -3.10 1.17 27.21
CA VAL A 455 -2.34 1.76 28.31
C VAL A 455 -3.17 2.73 29.13
N LEU A 456 -3.84 3.67 28.45
CA LEU A 456 -4.58 4.72 29.12
C LEU A 456 -5.84 4.17 29.80
N GLU A 457 -6.50 3.21 29.14
CA GLU A 457 -7.60 2.40 29.70
C GLU A 457 -7.19 1.74 31.03
N TRP A 458 -5.99 1.20 31.06
CA TRP A 458 -5.47 0.39 32.14
C TRP A 458 -4.95 1.26 33.29
N ALA A 459 -4.07 2.21 33.00
CA ALA A 459 -3.30 2.95 34.00
C ALA A 459 -4.03 4.14 34.61
N TYR A 460 -5.08 4.67 33.96
CA TYR A 460 -5.69 5.94 34.35
C TYR A 460 -7.21 5.90 34.57
N HIS A 461 -7.91 4.83 34.20
CA HIS A 461 -9.35 4.73 34.45
C HIS A 461 -9.69 3.94 35.71
N GLN A 462 -10.53 4.52 36.56
CA GLN A 462 -11.07 3.85 37.76
C GLN A 462 -12.19 2.84 37.44
N SER A 463 -12.78 2.92 36.24
CA SER A 463 -13.86 2.03 35.79
C SER A 463 -13.41 1.21 34.57
N LYS A 464 -13.76 -0.08 34.53
CA LYS A 464 -13.39 -0.96 33.42
C LYS A 464 -14.01 -0.46 32.12
N PHE A 465 -13.25 -0.43 31.03
CA PHE A 465 -13.83 -0.22 29.71
C PHE A 465 -14.75 -1.41 29.38
N PRO A 466 -15.98 -1.16 28.91
CA PRO A 466 -16.87 -2.25 28.52
C PRO A 466 -16.20 -3.05 27.40
N LYS A 467 -16.00 -4.36 27.59
CA LYS A 467 -15.43 -5.25 26.57
C LYS A 467 -16.22 -5.22 25.25
N GLU A 468 -17.49 -4.86 25.33
CA GLU A 468 -18.45 -4.67 24.24
C GLU A 468 -18.10 -3.48 23.34
N ASN A 469 -17.18 -2.62 23.78
CA ASN A 469 -16.78 -1.41 23.06
C ASN A 469 -15.38 -1.52 22.46
N HIS A 470 -14.76 -2.71 22.45
CA HIS A 470 -13.36 -2.90 22.05
C HIS A 470 -13.13 -2.75 20.53
N PRO A 471 -12.01 -2.17 20.07
CA PRO A 471 -11.75 -1.86 18.64
C PRO A 471 -11.76 -3.06 17.67
N TYR A 472 -11.48 -4.28 18.14
CA TYR A 472 -11.57 -5.50 17.31
C TYR A 472 -13.01 -5.88 16.93
N GLN A 473 -14.00 -5.18 17.46
CA GLN A 473 -15.39 -5.39 17.09
C GLN A 473 -15.72 -4.58 15.83
N ARG A 474 -16.47 -5.19 14.91
CA ARG A 474 -16.95 -4.52 13.69
C ARG A 474 -17.70 -3.24 14.08
N ARG A 475 -17.60 -2.17 13.30
CA ARG A 475 -18.30 -0.88 13.51
C ARG A 475 -19.76 -1.00 14.01
N LYS A 476 -20.51 -1.98 13.49
CA LYS A 476 -21.90 -2.28 13.89
C LYS A 476 -22.10 -2.68 15.37
N VAL A 477 -21.01 -2.94 16.09
CA VAL A 477 -21.01 -3.34 17.51
C VAL A 477 -20.43 -2.22 18.39
N TRP A 478 -19.91 -1.14 17.80
CA TRP A 478 -19.51 0.03 18.57
C TRP A 478 -20.74 0.69 19.20
N PRO A 479 -20.59 1.40 20.32
CA PRO A 479 -21.67 2.19 20.90
C PRO A 479 -22.33 3.11 19.86
N TYR A 480 -23.66 3.21 19.92
CA TYR A 480 -24.46 3.96 18.93
C TYR A 480 -24.11 5.45 18.87
N ASP A 481 -23.55 6.00 19.96
CA ASP A 481 -23.13 7.39 20.07
C ASP A 481 -21.77 7.64 19.41
N TYR A 482 -21.05 6.60 18.97
CA TYR A 482 -19.85 6.73 18.15
C TYR A 482 -20.24 6.89 16.69
N GLN A 483 -19.62 7.83 15.97
CA GLN A 483 -20.01 8.20 14.60
C GLN A 483 -18.97 7.77 13.56
N GLY A 484 -17.70 7.65 13.95
CA GLY A 484 -16.55 7.32 13.10
C GLY A 484 -16.63 6.01 12.32
N GLU A 485 -15.76 5.89 11.33
CA GLU A 485 -15.73 4.77 10.38
C GLU A 485 -14.40 3.99 10.33
N THR A 486 -13.36 4.52 10.96
CA THR A 486 -12.01 3.96 10.98
C THR A 486 -11.48 3.74 12.41
N GLU A 487 -10.38 2.99 12.54
CA GLU A 487 -9.73 2.77 13.85
C GLU A 487 -9.33 4.11 14.49
N TRP A 488 -8.82 5.05 13.70
CA TRP A 488 -8.51 6.40 14.18
C TRP A 488 -9.73 7.09 14.79
N ASP A 489 -10.87 7.06 14.10
CA ASP A 489 -12.07 7.75 14.56
C ASP A 489 -12.54 7.17 15.91
N PHE A 490 -12.44 5.84 16.08
CA PHE A 490 -12.71 5.19 17.37
C PHE A 490 -11.79 5.69 18.49
N TYR A 491 -10.48 5.72 18.27
CA TYR A 491 -9.52 6.16 19.29
C TYR A 491 -9.68 7.63 19.63
N SER A 492 -9.86 8.48 18.62
CA SER A 492 -10.04 9.92 18.80
C SER A 492 -11.33 10.24 19.58
N GLU A 493 -12.46 9.63 19.21
CA GLU A 493 -13.72 9.79 19.93
C GLU A 493 -13.64 9.23 21.35
N THR A 494 -13.00 8.08 21.54
CA THR A 494 -12.84 7.50 22.88
C THR A 494 -12.01 8.40 23.77
N PHE A 495 -10.91 8.94 23.26
CA PHE A 495 -10.08 9.88 24.00
C PHE A 495 -10.88 11.12 24.41
N GLN A 496 -11.61 11.72 23.47
CA GLN A 496 -12.39 12.93 23.74
C GLN A 496 -13.57 12.70 24.70
N LYS A 497 -14.30 11.58 24.56
CA LYS A 497 -15.50 11.31 25.36
C LYS A 497 -15.18 10.85 26.78
N ARG A 498 -14.08 10.11 26.97
CA ARG A 498 -13.79 9.41 28.23
C ARG A 498 -12.54 9.91 28.92
N MET A 499 -11.43 10.10 28.20
CA MET A 499 -10.15 10.44 28.84
C MET A 499 -10.07 11.92 29.22
N LYS A 500 -10.50 12.83 28.34
CA LYS A 500 -10.54 14.29 28.65
C LYS A 500 -11.46 14.67 29.81
N LYS A 501 -12.36 13.80 30.26
CA LYS A 501 -13.26 14.10 31.41
C LYS A 501 -12.63 13.76 32.76
N GLU A 502 -11.61 12.89 32.79
CA GLU A 502 -10.94 12.41 34.01
C GLU A 502 -9.60 13.14 34.24
N ASP A 503 -9.54 14.40 33.81
CA ASP A 503 -8.42 15.08 33.15
C ASP A 503 -7.21 15.52 34.00
N ASN A 504 -6.89 14.85 35.12
CA ASN A 504 -5.56 15.04 35.72
C ASN A 504 -4.53 14.00 35.22
N LEU A 505 -5.01 12.87 34.66
CA LEU A 505 -4.18 11.69 34.39
C LEU A 505 -3.25 11.38 35.56
N ASP A 506 -3.66 11.65 36.80
CA ASP A 506 -2.85 11.33 37.97
C ASP A 506 -2.76 9.82 38.01
N ARG A 507 -1.52 9.30 37.90
CA ARG A 507 -1.28 7.87 37.76
C ARG A 507 -1.89 7.16 38.95
N VAL A 508 -2.88 6.31 38.72
CA VAL A 508 -3.42 5.49 39.78
C VAL A 508 -2.33 4.49 40.14
N TYR A 509 -1.91 4.44 41.41
CA TYR A 509 -0.89 3.50 41.87
C TYR A 509 -1.44 2.09 41.69
N TRP A 510 -1.03 1.46 40.61
CA TRP A 510 -1.60 0.20 40.20
C TRP A 510 -0.70 -0.93 40.67
N GLN A 511 -1.13 -1.61 41.74
CA GLN A 511 -0.55 -2.87 42.14
C GLN A 511 -1.03 -3.93 41.13
N GLY A 512 -0.23 -4.14 40.06
CA GLY A 512 -0.50 -5.14 39.04
C GLY A 512 -0.70 -6.52 39.66
N ARG A 513 -1.95 -7.00 39.66
CA ARG A 513 -2.29 -8.44 39.76
C ARG A 513 -3.06 -8.89 38.53
N LYS A 514 -2.81 -8.26 37.39
CA LYS A 514 -3.21 -8.83 36.11
C LYS A 514 -2.07 -9.72 35.65
N GLU A 515 -2.25 -11.03 35.83
CA GLU A 515 -1.57 -12.00 34.99
C GLU A 515 -1.80 -11.56 33.53
N GLY A 516 -0.73 -11.53 32.74
CA GLY A 516 -0.74 -11.05 31.36
C GLY A 516 -1.77 -11.77 30.48
N PHE A 517 -1.83 -11.35 29.22
CA PHE A 517 -2.77 -11.91 28.23
C PHE A 517 -2.86 -13.45 28.31
N TYR A 518 -4.08 -13.95 28.54
CA TYR A 518 -4.50 -15.37 28.61
C TYR A 518 -4.57 -16.10 29.96
N GLY A 519 -4.89 -15.38 31.04
CA GLY A 519 -5.94 -15.84 31.97
C GLY A 519 -5.56 -16.05 33.43
N ILE A 520 -6.30 -15.41 34.35
CA ILE A 520 -7.35 -15.98 35.23
C ILE A 520 -7.94 -14.91 36.19
N LEU A 521 -9.14 -15.24 36.69
CA LEU A 521 -10.07 -14.65 37.67
C LEU A 521 -9.61 -13.51 38.60
N VAL A 522 -10.41 -12.44 38.56
CA VAL A 522 -10.49 -11.40 39.59
C VAL A 522 -11.16 -11.98 40.84
N LYS A 523 -10.42 -12.15 41.96
CA LYS A 523 -11.04 -12.04 43.29
C LYS A 523 -11.05 -10.57 43.66
N GLU A 524 -12.23 -9.96 43.65
CA GLU A 524 -12.45 -8.63 44.19
C GLU A 524 -12.01 -8.61 45.66
N GLN A 525 -10.96 -7.87 45.98
CA GLN A 525 -10.77 -7.41 47.34
C GLN A 525 -11.58 -6.14 47.52
N GLY A 526 -12.65 -6.26 48.29
CA GLY A 526 -13.28 -5.11 48.93
C GLY A 526 -14.73 -5.34 49.32
N LYS A 527 -14.96 -5.80 50.56
CA LYS A 527 -15.49 -4.94 51.63
C LYS A 527 -14.98 -5.45 52.97
N SER A 528 -13.94 -4.82 53.51
CA SER A 528 -13.77 -4.80 54.97
C SER A 528 -14.97 -4.08 55.56
N LYS A 529 -15.65 -4.74 56.50
CA LYS A 529 -16.49 -4.06 57.49
C LYS A 529 -15.61 -3.53 58.60
#